data_AF-A0AAW5R8D0-F1
#
_entry.id   AF-A0AAW5R8D0-F1
#
_cell.length_a   1.000
_cell.length_b   1.000
_cell.length_c   1.000
_cell.angle_alpha   90.00
_cell.angle_beta   90.00
_cell.angle_gamma   90.00
#
_symmetry.space_group_name_H-M   'P 1'
#
loop_
_entity.id
_entity.type
_entity.pdbx_description
1 polymer ?
#
loop_
_entity_poly.entity_id
_entity_poly.type
_entity_poly.pdbx_seq_one_letter_code
_entity_poly.pdbx_strand_id
1 'polypeptide(L)' 'MLSNSQFKRLIGIQPSTFLEMLEVLESSQVNTQRGRPSSLSLEDQLLMTLSYWREYRTLFHV' A
#
# COMPACT_ATOMS: atom_id res chain seq x y z
N MET A 1 2.89 5.94 17.19
CA MET A 1 3.70 5.03 16.37
C MET A 1 3.37 3.60 16.78
N LEU A 2 2.87 2.79 15.85
CA LEU A 2 2.65 1.35 16.09
C LEU A 2 4.01 0.67 16.27
N SER A 3 4.09 -0.37 17.11
CA SER A 3 5.30 -1.21 17.12
C SER A 3 5.40 -1.99 15.80
N ASN A 4 6.60 -2.41 15.41
CA ASN A 4 6.80 -3.20 14.18
C ASN A 4 5.92 -4.46 14.16
N SER A 5 5.71 -5.11 15.31
CA SER A 5 4.85 -6.28 15.42
C SER A 5 3.36 -5.94 15.25
N GLN A 6 2.90 -4.82 15.81
CA GLN A 6 1.53 -4.34 15.62
C GLN A 6 1.28 -3.93 14.16
N PHE A 7 2.22 -3.21 13.56
CA PHE A 7 2.14 -2.81 12.15
C PHE A 7 2.07 -4.04 11.25
N LYS A 8 2.97 -5.02 11.43
CA LYS A 8 2.95 -6.25 10.64
C LYS A 8 1.66 -7.04 10.80
N ARG A 9 1.09 -7.09 12.01
CA ARG A 9 -0.20 -7.75 12.24
C ARG A 9 -1.36 -7.05 11.53
N LEU A 10 -1.32 -5.73 11.43
CA LEU A 10 -2.37 -4.92 10.83
C LEU A 10 -2.26 -4.89 9.29
N ILE A 11 -1.07 -4.63 8.76
CA ILE A 11 -0.84 -4.43 7.32
C ILE A 11 -0.43 -5.73 6.61
N GLY A 12 0.15 -6.69 7.33
CA GLY A 12 0.61 -7.97 6.79
C GLY A 12 2.08 -8.00 6.34
N ILE A 13 2.76 -6.84 6.31
CA ILE A 13 4.18 -6.69 5.95
C ILE A 13 4.94 -5.86 6.99
N GLN A 14 6.27 -5.90 6.94
CA GLN A 14 7.10 -5.10 7.84
C GLN A 14 7.05 -3.61 7.46
N PRO A 15 7.20 -2.68 8.43
CA PRO A 15 7.28 -1.25 8.15
C PRO A 15 8.38 -0.90 7.14
N SER A 16 9.54 -1.56 7.21
CA SER A 16 10.65 -1.32 6.27
C SER A 16 10.25 -1.62 4.82
N THR A 17 9.61 -2.76 4.59
CA THR A 17 9.11 -3.14 3.25
C THR A 17 8.04 -2.16 2.76
N PHE A 18 7.17 -1.69 3.65
CA PHE A 18 6.17 -0.69 3.30
C PHE A 18 6.81 0.62 2.83
N LEU A 19 7.86 1.08 3.50
CA LEU A 19 8.61 2.28 3.10
C LEU A 19 9.35 2.09 1.78
N GLU A 20 9.99 0.94 1.56
CA GLU A 20 10.63 0.60 0.28
C GLU A 20 9.61 0.62 -0.88
N MET A 21 8.41 0.07 -0.67
CA MET A 21 7.34 0.13 -1.66
C MET A 21 6.89 1.56 -1.95
N LEU A 22 6.81 2.40 -0.92
CA LEU A 22 6.42 3.81 -1.07
C LEU A 22 7.46 4.59 -1.91
N GLU A 23 8.76 4.38 -1.66
CA GLU A 23 9.85 5.00 -2.42
C GLU A 23 9.79 4.61 -3.92
N VAL A 24 9.52 3.34 -4.21
CA VAL A 24 9.31 2.85 -5.58
C VAL A 24 8.09 3.51 -6.23
N LEU A 25 7.00 3.70 -5.49
CA LEU A 25 5.79 4.36 -5.99
C LEU A 25 6.03 5.86 -6.26
N GLU A 26 6.70 6.56 -5.35
CA GLU A 26 7.04 7.98 -5.48
C GLU A 26 7.93 8.22 -6.71
N SER A 27 8.96 7.40 -6.90
CA SER A 27 9.83 7.49 -8.08
C SER A 27 9.09 7.19 -9.39
N SER A 28 8.07 6.32 -9.36
CA SER A 28 7.24 6.02 -10.54
C SER A 28 6.28 7.14 -10.93
N GLN A 29 5.83 7.96 -9.96
CA GLN A 29 4.91 9.07 -10.22
C GLN A 29 5.53 10.18 -11.07
N VAL A 30 6.86 10.36 -11.03
CA VAL A 30 7.58 11.35 -11.84
C VAL A 30 7.28 11.20 -13.33
N ASN A 31 7.02 9.96 -13.79
CA ASN A 31 6.72 9.64 -15.18
C ASN A 31 5.21 9.58 -15.51
N THR A 32 4.34 9.74 -14.51
CA THR A 32 2.89 9.47 -14.61
C THR A 32 2.05 10.75 -14.50
N GLN A 33 2.50 11.85 -15.12
CA GLN A 33 1.76 13.13 -15.13
C GLN A 33 0.54 13.17 -16.08
N ARG A 34 0.03 12.00 -16.50
CA ARG A 34 -1.05 11.93 -17.49
C ARG A 34 -2.35 11.48 -16.83
N GLY A 35 -3.31 12.39 -16.68
CA GLY A 35 -4.65 12.10 -16.16
C GLY A 35 -5.03 12.95 -14.95
N ARG A 36 -6.13 12.58 -14.28
CA ARG A 36 -6.60 13.24 -13.06
C ARG A 36 -5.68 12.84 -11.89
N PRO A 37 -5.15 13.80 -11.12
CA PRO A 37 -4.39 13.46 -9.92
C PRO A 37 -5.27 12.72 -8.92
N SER A 38 -4.69 11.71 -8.26
CA SER A 38 -5.38 10.98 -7.20
C SER A 38 -5.70 11.91 -6.02
N SER A 39 -6.88 11.76 -5.43
CA SER A 39 -7.25 12.46 -4.20
C SER A 39 -6.66 11.82 -2.94
N LEU A 40 -6.10 10.61 -3.06
CA LEU A 40 -5.50 9.86 -1.95
C LEU A 40 -3.98 9.99 -2.01
N SER A 41 -3.34 10.03 -0.84
CA SER A 41 -1.89 9.92 -0.74
C SER A 41 -1.41 8.56 -1.26
N LEU A 42 -0.14 8.45 -1.68
CA LEU A 42 0.43 7.14 -2.05
C LEU A 42 0.40 6.16 -0.88
N GLU A 43 0.60 6.65 0.34
CA GLU A 43 0.53 5.87 1.56
C GLU A 43 -0.86 5.25 1.75
N ASP A 44 -1.92 6.05 1.63
CA ASP A 44 -3.30 5.58 1.77
C ASP A 44 -3.69 4.59 0.66
N GLN A 45 -3.24 4.85 -0.58
CA GLN A 45 -3.46 3.96 -1.71
C GLN A 45 -2.80 2.60 -1.49
N LEU A 46 -1.55 2.59 -1.02
CA LEU A 46 -0.81 1.37 -0.72
C LEU A 46 -1.45 0.60 0.43
N LEU A 47 -1.87 1.30 1.50
CA LEU A 47 -2.55 0.69 2.64
C LEU A 47 -3.88 0.04 2.22
N MET A 48 -4.68 0.73 1.41
CA MET A 48 -5.94 0.20 0.88
C MET A 48 -5.70 -1.04 0.00
N THR A 49 -4.68 -0.99 -0.86
CA THR A 49 -4.32 -2.10 -1.76
C THR A 49 -3.91 -3.35 -0.98
N LEU A 50 -3.05 -3.19 0.04
CA LEU A 50 -2.60 -4.31 0.88
C LEU A 50 -3.74 -4.90 1.71
N SER A 51 -4.62 -4.04 2.22
CA SER A 51 -5.82 -4.46 2.96
C SER A 51 -6.75 -5.29 2.07
N TYR A 52 -7.00 -4.79 0.85
CA TYR A 52 -7.78 -5.49 -0.16
C TYR A 52 -7.17 -6.85 -0.51
N TRP A 53 -5.88 -6.92 -0.86
CA TRP A 53 -5.24 -8.20 -1.20
C TRP A 53 -5.25 -9.22 -0.08
N ARG A 54 -5.20 -8.76 1.17
CA ARG A 54 -5.27 -9.64 2.34
C ARG A 54 -6.66 -10.19 2.57
N GLU A 55 -7.71 -9.38 2.39
CA GLU A 55 -9.10 -9.80 2.54
C GLU A 55 -9.57 -10.68 1.38
N TYR A 56 -9.09 -10.40 0.16
CA TYR A 56 -9.49 -11.09 -1.07
C TYR A 56 -8.53 -12.21 -1.48
N ARG A 57 -7.86 -12.85 -0.51
CA ARG A 57 -6.80 -13.86 -0.75
C ARG A 57 -7.26 -15.08 -1.56
N THR A 58 -8.57 -15.26 -1.76
CA THR A 58 -9.14 -16.27 -2.64
C THR A 58 -10.31 -15.67 -3.42
N LEU A 59 -10.21 -15.60 -4.74
CA LEU A 59 -11.33 -15.44 -5.68
C LEU A 59 -12.26 -16.69 -5.66
N PHE A 60 -12.62 -17.18 -4.48
CA PHE A 60 -13.57 -18.27 -4.21
C PHE A 60 -14.74 -17.79 -3.34
N HIS A 61 -15.01 -16.48 -3.30
CA HIS A 61 -16.23 -15.94 -2.70
C HIS A 61 -17.09 -15.38 -3.83
N VAL A 62 -17.81 -16.31 -4.49
CA VAL A 62 -19.03 -16.07 -5.28
C VAL A 62 -20.17 -16.70 -4.50
#